data_AF-A0A8D2QGU1-F1
#
_entry.id   AF-A0A8D2QGU1-F1
#
_cell.length_a   1.000
_cell.length_b   1.000
_cell.length_c   1.000
_cell.angle_alpha   90.00
_cell.angle_beta   90.00
_cell.angle_gamma   90.00
#
_symmetry.space_group_name_H-M   'P 1'
#
loop_
_entity.id
_entity.type
_entity.pdbx_description
1 polymer ?
#
loop_
_entity_poly.entity_id
_entity_poly.type
_entity_poly.pdbx_seq_one_letter_code
_entity_poly.pdbx_strand_id
1 'polypeptide(L)'
;MRDVGLQTALQNAVCYIQEVTAVQDCGQQSSTAPLLDSLAALAAQMRAAQRLPWDATALGAFPELRARLWRKQRGAAEALLEQLGQRREELRAVRDAVGAAGSAVLRLVEERGPAELGLAAVLRRGPRCPSLADVLEGLQDVERYYRHLYPSCWGLDSLADVEALPQCWERILERYKEDDVVQDTLLKVSLFVENHHEVSCSPGS
;
A
#
# COMPACT_ATOMS: atom_id res chain seq x y z
N MET A 1 -0.81 -24.44 28.09
CA MET A 1 0.14 -24.63 26.97
C MET A 1 -0.54 -24.31 25.63
N ARG A 2 -1.25 -23.19 25.50
CA ARG A 2 -2.15 -22.93 24.36
C ARG A 2 -2.36 -21.42 24.17
N ASP A 3 -1.45 -20.79 23.42
CA ASP A 3 -1.65 -19.48 22.76
C ASP A 3 -0.57 -19.16 21.70
N VAL A 4 0.50 -19.97 21.67
CA VAL A 4 1.67 -19.81 20.77
C VAL A 4 1.30 -19.66 19.29
N GLY A 5 0.26 -20.35 18.80
CA GLY A 5 -0.12 -20.31 17.38
C GLY A 5 -0.74 -18.98 16.93
N LEU A 6 -1.62 -18.41 17.76
CA LEU A 6 -2.24 -17.10 17.50
C LEU A 6 -1.18 -16.00 17.58
N GLN A 7 -0.34 -16.07 18.61
CA GLN A 7 0.73 -15.12 18.84
C GLN A 7 1.76 -15.14 17.71
N THR A 8 2.17 -16.33 17.25
CA THR A 8 3.09 -16.49 16.11
C THR A 8 2.49 -15.93 14.81
N ALA A 9 1.20 -16.17 14.54
CA ALA A 9 0.55 -15.64 13.34
C ALA A 9 0.49 -14.11 13.35
N LEU A 10 0.14 -13.52 14.50
CA LEU A 10 0.10 -12.06 14.69
C LEU A 10 1.50 -11.43 14.69
N GLN A 11 2.51 -12.06 15.30
CA GLN A 11 3.89 -11.58 15.22
C GLN A 11 4.47 -11.69 13.82
N ASN A 12 4.18 -12.75 13.09
CA ASN A 12 4.57 -12.84 11.67
C ASN A 12 3.90 -11.74 10.86
N ALA A 13 2.61 -11.45 11.14
CA ALA A 13 1.91 -10.34 10.51
C ALA A 13 2.54 -8.98 10.86
N VAL A 14 2.86 -8.73 12.14
CA VAL A 14 3.52 -7.49 12.59
C VAL A 14 4.91 -7.36 12.01
N CYS A 15 5.76 -8.38 12.10
CA CYS A 15 7.09 -8.35 11.50
C CYS A 15 7.02 -8.10 10.00
N TYR A 16 6.09 -8.76 9.30
CA TYR A 16 5.92 -8.56 7.86
C TYR A 16 5.42 -7.14 7.55
N ILE A 17 4.40 -6.65 8.26
CA ILE A 17 3.89 -5.29 8.08
C ILE A 17 4.97 -4.28 8.42
N GLN A 18 5.73 -4.45 9.51
CA GLN A 18 6.85 -3.57 9.93
C GLN A 18 8.03 -3.60 8.96
N GLU A 19 8.41 -4.76 8.44
CA GLU A 19 9.46 -4.88 7.43
C GLU A 19 9.03 -4.13 6.16
N VAL A 20 7.76 -4.27 5.79
CA VAL A 20 7.19 -3.63 4.61
C VAL A 20 6.91 -2.14 4.82
N THR A 21 6.42 -1.71 5.99
CA THR A 21 6.30 -0.28 6.33
C THR A 21 7.65 0.35 6.55
N ALA A 22 8.66 -0.33 7.06
CA ALA A 22 10.02 0.21 7.12
C ALA A 22 10.61 0.39 5.72
N VAL A 23 10.33 -0.54 4.79
CA VAL A 23 10.65 -0.41 3.37
C VAL A 23 9.85 0.74 2.73
N GLN A 24 8.61 0.98 3.15
CA GLN A 24 7.77 2.07 2.68
C GLN A 24 8.03 3.43 3.36
N ASP A 25 8.47 3.50 4.61
CA ASP A 25 8.78 4.76 5.30
C ASP A 25 10.18 5.24 4.93
N CYS A 26 11.12 4.32 4.68
CA CYS A 26 12.40 4.65 4.09
C CYS A 26 12.31 5.02 2.59
N GLY A 27 11.19 4.77 1.89
CA GLY A 27 11.15 4.84 0.42
C GLY A 27 9.89 5.37 -0.29
N GLN A 28 8.70 5.38 0.32
CA GLN A 28 7.42 5.53 -0.41
C GLN A 28 6.94 6.98 -0.56
N GLN A 29 7.08 7.84 0.46
CA GLN A 29 6.69 9.26 0.33
C GLN A 29 7.67 10.06 -0.56
N SER A 30 8.89 9.55 -0.76
CA SER A 30 9.92 10.24 -1.56
C SER A 30 10.10 9.72 -2.98
N SER A 31 9.57 8.54 -3.37
CA SER A 31 9.87 7.94 -4.69
C SER A 31 8.67 7.73 -5.64
N THR A 32 7.43 7.61 -5.14
CA THR A 32 6.25 7.44 -6.04
C THR A 32 5.80 8.78 -6.62
N ALA A 33 5.65 9.82 -5.78
CA ALA A 33 5.29 11.17 -6.24
C ALA A 33 6.18 11.69 -7.40
N PRO A 34 7.53 11.68 -7.32
CA PRO A 34 8.35 12.15 -8.42
C PRO A 34 8.24 11.30 -9.70
N LEU A 35 7.88 10.02 -9.58
CA LEU A 35 7.63 9.15 -10.73
C LEU A 35 6.33 9.54 -11.44
N LEU A 36 5.27 9.82 -10.68
CA LEU A 36 4.00 10.31 -11.21
C LEU A 36 4.17 11.68 -11.86
N ASP A 37 4.93 12.59 -11.23
CA ASP A 37 5.24 13.91 -11.79
C ASP A 37 6.03 13.80 -13.10
N SER A 38 6.99 12.87 -13.16
CA SER A 38 7.76 12.60 -14.38
C SER A 38 6.87 12.08 -15.51
N LEU A 39 5.93 11.19 -15.21
CA LEU A 39 4.94 10.70 -16.18
C LEU A 39 4.00 11.81 -16.65
N ALA A 40 3.49 12.64 -15.74
CA ALA A 40 2.64 13.77 -16.09
C ALA A 40 3.38 14.79 -16.95
N ALA A 41 4.61 15.13 -16.59
CA ALA A 41 5.46 16.03 -17.38
C ALA A 41 5.72 15.46 -18.79
N LEU A 42 6.02 14.16 -18.90
CA LEU A 42 6.22 13.51 -20.19
C LEU A 42 4.95 13.51 -21.04
N ALA A 43 3.80 13.23 -20.43
CA ALA A 43 2.51 13.27 -21.12
C ALA A 43 2.19 14.69 -21.64
N ALA A 44 2.50 15.73 -20.85
CA ALA A 44 2.37 17.12 -21.25
C ALA A 44 3.28 17.46 -22.45
N GLN A 45 4.53 16.97 -22.43
CA GLN A 45 5.45 17.10 -23.55
C GLN A 45 4.96 16.38 -24.82
N MET A 46 4.41 15.18 -24.67
CA MET A 46 3.84 14.41 -25.78
C MET A 46 2.62 15.12 -26.38
N ARG A 47 1.73 15.67 -25.53
CA ARG A 47 0.59 16.45 -26.01
C ARG A 47 1.02 17.75 -26.70
N ALA A 48 1.99 18.47 -26.15
CA ALA A 48 2.56 19.67 -26.77
C ALA A 48 3.16 19.36 -28.14
N ALA A 49 3.92 18.26 -28.25
CA ALA A 49 4.50 17.81 -29.51
C ALA A 49 3.45 17.40 -30.56
N GLN A 50 2.32 16.83 -30.12
CA GLN A 50 1.18 16.50 -31.01
C GLN A 50 0.48 17.75 -31.57
N ARG A 51 0.40 18.82 -30.77
CA ARG A 51 -0.25 20.08 -31.16
C ARG A 51 0.65 21.04 -31.94
N LEU A 52 1.95 20.77 -31.97
CA LEU A 52 2.92 21.63 -32.64
C LEU A 52 2.71 21.62 -34.17
N PRO A 53 2.56 22.78 -34.82
CA PRO A 53 2.53 22.86 -36.28
C PRO A 53 3.96 22.75 -36.83
N TRP A 54 4.49 21.52 -36.90
CA TRP A 54 5.89 21.22 -37.26
C TRP A 54 6.37 21.97 -38.51
N ASP A 55 5.57 21.95 -39.57
CA ASP A 55 5.93 22.53 -40.88
C ASP A 55 5.98 24.07 -40.86
N ALA A 56 5.31 24.71 -39.90
CA ALA A 56 5.31 26.17 -39.73
C ALA A 56 6.41 26.66 -38.77
N THR A 57 7.22 25.75 -38.22
CA THR A 57 8.29 26.08 -37.25
C THR A 57 9.67 25.82 -37.83
N ALA A 58 10.70 26.41 -37.24
CA ALA A 58 12.09 26.12 -37.58
C ALA A 58 12.47 24.62 -37.41
N LEU A 59 11.68 23.87 -36.63
CA LEU A 59 11.87 22.43 -36.44
C LEU A 59 11.46 21.60 -37.65
N GLY A 60 10.60 22.14 -38.53
CA GLY A 60 10.19 21.50 -39.79
C GLY A 60 11.34 21.28 -40.78
N ALA A 61 12.44 22.04 -40.64
CA ALA A 61 13.67 21.82 -41.40
C ALA A 61 14.35 20.47 -41.09
N PHE A 62 13.94 19.79 -40.02
CA PHE A 62 14.51 18.51 -39.57
C PHE A 62 13.45 17.39 -39.64
N PRO A 63 13.24 16.75 -40.80
CA PRO A 63 12.14 15.79 -41.00
C PRO A 63 12.21 14.57 -40.06
N GLU A 64 13.42 14.13 -39.72
CA GLU A 64 13.64 13.00 -38.79
C GLU A 64 13.41 13.35 -37.32
N LEU A 65 13.37 14.63 -36.97
CA LEU A 65 13.28 15.06 -35.57
C LEU A 65 11.99 14.58 -34.92
N ARG A 66 10.86 14.67 -35.64
CA ARG A 66 9.55 14.23 -35.15
C ARG A 66 9.56 12.73 -34.83
N ALA A 67 10.06 11.90 -35.76
CA ALA A 67 10.14 10.45 -35.56
C ALA A 67 11.11 10.06 -34.44
N ARG A 68 12.23 10.78 -34.28
CA ARG A 68 13.19 10.57 -33.19
C ARG A 68 12.65 10.99 -31.84
N LEU A 69 11.98 12.15 -31.76
CA LEU A 69 11.34 12.64 -30.55
C LEU A 69 10.26 11.66 -30.09
N TRP A 70 9.40 11.21 -31.00
CA TRP A 70 8.38 10.21 -30.70
C TRP A 70 8.97 8.93 -30.11
N ARG A 71 10.02 8.37 -30.74
CA ARG A 71 10.70 7.18 -30.21
C ARG A 71 11.29 7.40 -28.82
N LYS A 72 11.92 8.56 -28.59
CA LYS A 72 12.48 8.90 -27.26
C LYS A 72 11.40 9.04 -26.20
N GLN A 73 10.32 9.76 -26.50
CA GLN A 73 9.21 9.96 -25.57
C GLN A 73 8.52 8.64 -25.26
N ARG A 74 8.30 7.79 -26.27
CA ARG A 74 7.74 6.45 -26.06
C ARG A 74 8.64 5.56 -25.20
N GLY A 75 9.95 5.52 -25.47
CA GLY A 75 10.88 4.75 -24.64
C GLY A 75 10.96 5.27 -23.20
N ALA A 76 10.91 6.58 -23.00
CA ALA A 76 10.82 7.16 -21.66
C ALA A 76 9.51 6.79 -20.95
N ALA A 77 8.39 6.79 -21.67
CA ALA A 77 7.09 6.40 -21.12
C ALA A 77 7.09 4.91 -20.72
N GLU A 78 7.60 4.03 -21.59
CA GLU A 78 7.73 2.60 -21.31
C GLU A 78 8.57 2.35 -20.04
N ALA A 79 9.73 3.01 -19.91
CA ALA A 79 10.59 2.88 -18.73
C ALA A 79 9.93 3.41 -17.44
N LEU A 80 9.24 4.55 -17.50
CA LEU A 80 8.53 5.10 -16.34
C LEU A 80 7.32 4.23 -15.93
N LEU A 81 6.59 3.68 -16.91
CA LEU A 81 5.48 2.76 -16.66
C LEU A 81 5.95 1.42 -16.08
N GLU A 82 7.13 0.93 -16.48
CA GLU A 82 7.75 -0.25 -15.89
C GLU A 82 8.10 -0.02 -14.41
N GLN A 83 8.77 1.09 -14.08
CA GLN A 83 9.05 1.47 -12.69
C GLN A 83 7.75 1.61 -11.88
N LEU A 84 6.74 2.25 -12.48
CA LEU A 84 5.46 2.43 -11.82
C LEU A 84 4.78 1.07 -11.58
N GLY A 85 4.88 0.14 -12.54
CA GLY A 85 4.44 -1.25 -12.43
C GLY A 85 5.10 -1.98 -11.26
N GLN A 86 6.42 -1.87 -11.10
CA GLN A 86 7.14 -2.47 -9.97
C GLN A 86 6.62 -1.92 -8.63
N ARG A 87 6.39 -0.61 -8.52
CA ARG A 87 5.81 -0.01 -7.32
C ARG A 87 4.40 -0.53 -7.01
N ARG A 88 3.59 -0.86 -8.02
CA ARG A 88 2.29 -1.51 -7.78
C ARG A 88 2.44 -2.89 -7.19
N GLU A 89 3.39 -3.65 -7.68
CA GLU A 89 3.58 -5.04 -7.27
C GLU A 89 4.00 -5.08 -5.81
N GLU A 90 4.87 -4.16 -5.39
CA GLU A 90 5.20 -3.93 -3.99
C GLU A 90 3.94 -3.62 -3.17
N LEU A 91 3.16 -2.61 -3.56
CA LEU A 91 1.91 -2.24 -2.86
C LEU A 91 0.90 -3.39 -2.80
N ARG A 92 0.80 -4.16 -3.88
CA ARG A 92 -0.06 -5.35 -3.97
C ARG A 92 0.42 -6.44 -3.02
N ALA A 93 1.72 -6.69 -2.95
CA ALA A 93 2.29 -7.68 -2.04
C ALA A 93 1.98 -7.35 -0.58
N VAL A 94 2.06 -6.07 -0.20
CA VAL A 94 1.67 -5.60 1.15
C VAL A 94 0.21 -5.95 1.45
N ARG A 95 -0.69 -5.55 0.54
CA ARG A 95 -2.12 -5.81 0.67
C ARG A 95 -2.40 -7.31 0.81
N ASP A 96 -1.81 -8.12 -0.06
CA ASP A 96 -2.07 -9.56 -0.10
C ASP A 96 -1.57 -10.26 1.16
N ALA A 97 -0.44 -9.83 1.71
CA ALA A 97 0.08 -10.36 2.96
C ALA A 97 -0.73 -9.94 4.19
N VAL A 98 -1.18 -8.67 4.26
CA VAL A 98 -2.08 -8.19 5.31
C VAL A 98 -3.40 -8.97 5.29
N GLY A 99 -3.98 -9.18 4.10
CA GLY A 99 -5.19 -9.99 3.92
C GLY A 99 -4.97 -11.46 4.30
N ALA A 100 -3.82 -12.04 3.96
CA ALA A 100 -3.45 -13.40 4.35
C ALA A 100 -3.29 -13.54 5.88
N ALA A 101 -2.67 -12.55 6.54
CA ALA A 101 -2.54 -12.50 7.99
C ALA A 101 -3.91 -12.46 8.68
N GLY A 102 -4.80 -11.55 8.27
CA GLY A 102 -6.16 -11.49 8.79
C GLY A 102 -6.92 -12.82 8.62
N SER A 103 -6.80 -13.44 7.45
CA SER A 103 -7.44 -14.74 7.15
C SER A 103 -6.87 -15.88 8.00
N ALA A 104 -5.55 -15.91 8.23
CA ALA A 104 -4.90 -16.91 9.05
C ALA A 104 -5.33 -16.81 10.52
N VAL A 105 -5.43 -15.59 11.05
CA VAL A 105 -5.92 -15.32 12.40
C VAL A 105 -7.37 -15.75 12.56
N LEU A 106 -8.23 -15.40 11.60
CA LEU A 106 -9.65 -15.80 11.62
C LEU A 106 -9.81 -17.33 11.64
N ARG A 107 -9.08 -18.03 10.76
CA ARG A 107 -9.07 -19.50 10.73
C ARG A 107 -8.64 -20.13 12.05
N LEU A 108 -7.59 -19.60 12.67
CA LEU A 108 -7.11 -20.10 13.96
C LEU A 108 -8.17 -19.96 15.06
N VAL A 109 -8.91 -18.85 15.06
CA VAL A 109 -10.04 -18.63 15.98
C VAL A 109 -11.18 -19.59 15.68
N GLU A 110 -11.53 -19.83 14.42
CA GLU A 110 -12.58 -20.77 14.06
C GLU A 110 -12.22 -22.22 14.43
N GLU A 111 -10.99 -22.64 14.12
CA GLU A 111 -10.50 -24.00 14.33
C GLU A 111 -10.25 -24.32 15.82
N ARG A 112 -9.85 -23.33 16.64
CA ARG A 112 -9.41 -23.55 18.04
C ARG A 112 -10.16 -22.75 19.11
N GLY A 113 -10.96 -21.77 18.70
CA GLY A 113 -11.74 -20.86 19.56
C GLY A 113 -12.68 -21.53 20.56
N PRO A 114 -13.48 -22.54 20.16
CA PRO A 114 -14.45 -23.18 21.05
C PRO A 114 -13.83 -24.04 22.16
N ALA A 115 -12.62 -24.58 21.94
CA ALA A 115 -12.03 -25.61 22.80
C ALA A 115 -10.83 -25.13 23.63
N GLU A 116 -10.09 -24.11 23.17
CA GLU A 116 -8.80 -23.72 23.78
C GLU A 116 -8.72 -22.25 24.18
N LEU A 117 -9.27 -21.35 23.37
CA LEU A 117 -9.07 -19.91 23.54
C LEU A 117 -10.15 -19.24 24.38
N GLY A 118 -11.35 -19.81 24.42
CA GLY A 118 -12.51 -19.21 25.07
C GLY A 118 -12.87 -17.88 24.41
N LEU A 119 -13.90 -17.87 23.55
CA LEU A 119 -14.29 -16.71 22.73
C LEU A 119 -14.37 -15.38 23.53
N ALA A 120 -14.79 -15.44 24.80
CA ALA A 120 -14.85 -14.28 25.70
C ALA A 120 -13.48 -13.69 26.09
N ALA A 121 -12.42 -14.50 26.15
CA ALA A 121 -11.07 -14.05 26.48
C ALA A 121 -10.39 -13.37 25.28
N VAL A 122 -10.61 -13.90 24.07
CA VAL A 122 -10.08 -13.35 22.81
C VAL A 122 -10.75 -12.02 22.41
N LEU A 123 -12.03 -11.87 22.76
CA LEU A 123 -12.80 -10.64 22.51
C LEU A 123 -12.71 -9.64 23.67
N ARG A 124 -11.90 -9.92 24.71
CA ARG A 124 -11.83 -9.06 25.88
C ARG A 124 -11.08 -7.78 25.54
N ARG A 125 -11.80 -6.65 25.59
CA ARG A 125 -11.21 -5.32 25.46
C ARG A 125 -10.77 -4.80 26.83
N GLY A 126 -9.53 -4.32 26.93
CA GLY A 126 -8.97 -3.73 28.13
C GLY A 126 -8.49 -2.29 27.91
N PRO A 127 -8.26 -1.50 28.97
CA PRO A 127 -7.79 -0.12 28.85
C PRO A 127 -6.37 0.01 28.25
N ARG A 128 -5.60 -1.09 28.19
CA ARG A 128 -4.27 -1.16 27.58
C ARG A 128 -4.13 -2.30 26.56
N CYS A 129 -5.20 -3.05 26.32
CA CYS A 129 -5.20 -4.22 25.46
C CYS A 129 -6.32 -4.05 24.43
N PRO A 130 -6.00 -3.79 23.15
CA PRO A 130 -7.00 -3.90 22.10
C PRO A 130 -7.56 -5.33 22.10
N SER A 131 -8.80 -5.50 21.68
CA SER A 131 -9.37 -6.83 21.49
C SER A 131 -8.90 -7.42 20.16
N LEU A 132 -9.09 -8.74 19.96
CA LEU A 132 -8.80 -9.34 18.65
C LEU A 132 -9.65 -8.71 17.54
N ALA A 133 -10.88 -8.29 17.85
CA ALA A 133 -11.73 -7.60 16.89
C ALA A 133 -11.12 -6.26 16.46
N ASP A 134 -10.58 -5.48 17.40
CA ASP A 134 -9.89 -4.20 17.10
C ASP A 134 -8.63 -4.43 16.22
N VAL A 135 -7.91 -5.54 16.44
CA VAL A 135 -6.74 -5.94 15.64
C VAL A 135 -7.14 -6.36 14.22
N LEU A 136 -8.18 -7.19 14.08
CA LEU A 136 -8.68 -7.63 12.78
C LEU A 136 -9.29 -6.49 11.98
N GLU A 137 -10.01 -5.58 12.63
CA GLU A 137 -10.51 -4.34 12.04
C GLU A 137 -9.35 -3.49 11.52
N GLY A 138 -8.32 -3.25 12.33
CA GLY A 138 -7.12 -2.52 11.91
C GLY A 138 -6.43 -3.17 10.70
N LEU A 139 -6.21 -4.49 10.71
CA LEU A 139 -5.64 -5.21 9.57
C LEU A 139 -6.50 -5.04 8.30
N GLN A 140 -7.83 -5.10 8.46
CA GLN A 140 -8.74 -4.88 7.34
C GLN A 140 -8.70 -3.43 6.84
N ASP A 141 -8.53 -2.45 7.71
CA ASP A 141 -8.39 -1.05 7.33
C ASP A 141 -7.07 -0.78 6.61
N VAL A 142 -5.97 -1.45 7.01
CA VAL A 142 -4.69 -1.44 6.29
C VAL A 142 -4.83 -2.10 4.92
N GLU A 143 -5.49 -3.26 4.82
CA GLU A 143 -5.78 -3.90 3.53
C GLU A 143 -6.60 -2.98 2.62
N ARG A 144 -7.64 -2.34 3.17
CA ARG A 144 -8.44 -1.33 2.46
C ARG A 144 -7.56 -0.17 2.01
N TYR A 145 -6.70 0.37 2.86
CA TYR A 145 -5.79 1.46 2.52
C TYR A 145 -4.97 1.13 1.27
N TYR A 146 -4.24 0.00 1.28
CA TYR A 146 -3.45 -0.43 0.11
C TYR A 146 -4.32 -0.81 -1.09
N ARG A 147 -5.52 -1.36 -0.86
CA ARG A 147 -6.46 -1.68 -1.94
C ARG A 147 -6.98 -0.43 -2.65
N HIS A 148 -7.09 0.72 -2.00
CA HIS A 148 -7.52 1.97 -2.63
C HIS A 148 -6.38 2.70 -3.35
N LEU A 149 -5.12 2.47 -2.95
CA LEU A 149 -3.95 2.95 -3.70
C LEU A 149 -3.79 2.25 -5.07
N TYR A 150 -4.39 1.07 -5.23
CA TYR A 150 -4.22 0.16 -6.37
C TYR A 150 -5.04 0.47 -7.67
N PRO A 151 -6.29 0.98 -7.65
CA PRO A 151 -7.15 1.01 -8.84
C PRO A 151 -7.64 2.39 -9.30
N SER A 152 -7.72 3.41 -8.44
CA SER A 152 -8.53 4.61 -8.77
C SER A 152 -7.85 5.62 -9.71
N CYS A 153 -6.52 5.60 -9.84
CA CYS A 153 -5.79 6.54 -10.72
C CYS A 153 -5.25 5.93 -12.01
N TRP A 154 -5.40 4.62 -12.22
CA TRP A 154 -4.59 3.88 -13.19
C TRP A 154 -5.31 3.62 -14.53
N GLY A 155 -6.46 4.26 -14.75
CA GLY A 155 -7.12 4.32 -16.05
C GLY A 155 -6.33 5.24 -16.99
N LEU A 156 -5.17 4.78 -17.46
CA LEU A 156 -4.27 5.52 -18.33
C LEU A 156 -4.70 5.42 -19.80
N ASP A 157 -5.97 5.70 -20.08
CA ASP A 157 -6.55 5.55 -21.41
C ASP A 157 -6.20 6.73 -22.32
N SER A 158 -5.84 7.88 -21.73
CA SER A 158 -5.44 9.08 -22.46
C SER A 158 -4.25 9.81 -21.81
N LEU A 159 -3.58 10.68 -22.58
CA LEU A 159 -2.56 11.60 -22.05
C LEU A 159 -3.14 12.56 -21.00
N ALA A 160 -4.45 12.83 -21.03
CA ALA A 160 -5.10 13.65 -19.99
C ALA A 160 -5.17 12.91 -18.66
N ASP A 161 -5.43 11.61 -18.69
CA ASP A 161 -5.47 10.79 -17.48
C ASP A 161 -4.08 10.62 -16.87
N VAL A 162 -3.06 10.43 -17.71
CA VAL A 162 -1.64 10.35 -17.28
C VAL A 162 -1.17 11.68 -16.64
N GLU A 163 -1.66 12.81 -17.13
CA GLU A 163 -1.32 14.12 -16.54
C GLU A 163 -2.05 14.43 -15.24
N ALA A 164 -3.26 13.90 -15.07
CA ALA A 164 -4.04 14.04 -13.85
C ALA A 164 -3.58 13.08 -12.73
N LEU A 165 -2.59 12.23 -13.03
CA LEU A 165 -2.12 11.16 -12.15
C LEU A 165 -1.58 11.67 -10.81
N PRO A 166 -0.75 12.74 -10.75
CA PRO A 166 -0.28 13.30 -9.49
C PRO A 166 -1.43 13.82 -8.62
N GLN A 167 -2.38 14.57 -9.19
CA GLN A 167 -3.52 15.13 -8.44
C GLN A 167 -4.50 14.04 -8.01
N CYS A 168 -4.62 12.95 -8.78
CA CYS A 168 -5.38 11.79 -8.37
C CYS A 168 -4.72 11.10 -7.17
N TRP A 169 -3.40 10.93 -7.22
CA TRP A 169 -2.62 10.34 -6.13
C TRP A 169 -2.69 11.17 -4.84
N GLU A 170 -2.52 12.49 -4.93
CA GLU A 170 -2.64 13.40 -3.78
C GLU A 170 -4.01 13.30 -3.11
N ARG A 171 -5.11 13.30 -3.88
CA ARG A 171 -6.46 13.15 -3.32
C ARG A 171 -6.67 11.83 -2.59
N ILE A 172 -6.07 10.74 -3.07
CA ILE A 172 -6.11 9.46 -2.36
C ILE A 172 -5.33 9.59 -1.05
N LEU A 173 -4.10 10.12 -1.11
CA LEU A 173 -3.30 10.30 0.09
C LEU A 173 -4.03 11.17 1.12
N GLU A 174 -4.54 12.34 0.75
CA GLU A 174 -5.29 13.23 1.64
C GLU A 174 -6.47 12.53 2.33
N ARG A 175 -7.22 11.70 1.59
CA ARG A 175 -8.36 10.96 2.13
C ARG A 175 -7.98 9.95 3.21
N TYR A 176 -6.74 9.48 3.24
CA TYR A 176 -6.26 8.46 4.19
C TYR A 176 -5.14 8.97 5.11
N LYS A 177 -4.73 10.23 4.96
CA LYS A 177 -3.67 10.88 5.75
C LYS A 177 -4.13 11.24 7.17
N GLU A 178 -5.43 11.45 7.36
CA GLU A 178 -6.01 11.88 8.65
C GLU A 178 -6.02 10.74 9.70
N ASP A 179 -5.98 9.47 9.27
CA ASP A 179 -6.29 8.35 10.17
C ASP A 179 -5.05 7.56 10.65
N ASP A 180 -3.84 7.84 10.15
CA ASP A 180 -2.57 7.11 10.44
C ASP A 180 -2.76 5.59 10.64
N VAL A 181 -3.62 5.01 9.79
CA VAL A 181 -4.26 3.69 9.99
C VAL A 181 -3.21 2.60 10.15
N VAL A 182 -2.12 2.71 9.41
CA VAL A 182 -1.06 1.71 9.39
C VAL A 182 -0.28 1.73 10.69
N GLN A 183 0.10 2.91 11.18
CA GLN A 183 0.86 3.02 12.43
C GLN A 183 0.00 2.71 13.66
N ASP A 184 -1.26 3.16 13.68
CA ASP A 184 -2.21 2.81 14.73
C ASP A 184 -2.50 1.31 14.77
N THR A 185 -2.67 0.67 13.60
CA THR A 185 -2.85 -0.79 13.52
C THR A 185 -1.61 -1.54 14.00
N LEU A 186 -0.41 -1.13 13.57
CA LEU A 186 0.85 -1.72 14.04
C LEU A 186 0.98 -1.64 15.56
N LEU A 187 0.63 -0.49 16.14
CA LEU A 187 0.62 -0.29 17.59
C LEU A 187 -0.40 -1.21 18.26
N LYS A 188 -1.63 -1.29 17.73
CA LYS A 188 -2.68 -2.17 18.26
C LYS A 188 -2.25 -3.64 18.23
N VAL A 189 -1.68 -4.13 17.13
CA VAL A 189 -1.26 -5.53 17.02
C VAL A 189 -0.09 -5.82 17.96
N SER A 190 0.88 -4.89 18.06
CA SER A 190 2.02 -5.03 18.98
C SER A 190 1.55 -5.11 20.45
N LEU A 191 0.67 -4.19 20.86
CA LEU A 191 0.08 -4.19 22.21
C LEU A 191 -0.75 -5.45 22.47
N PHE A 192 -1.51 -5.95 21.49
CA PHE A 192 -2.25 -7.21 21.65
C PHE A 192 -1.31 -8.37 21.95
N VAL A 193 -0.26 -8.53 21.15
CA VAL A 193 0.70 -9.63 21.27
C VAL A 193 1.46 -9.56 22.60
N GLU A 194 1.90 -8.37 23.03
CA GLU A 194 2.64 -8.17 24.28
C GLU A 194 1.79 -8.52 25.51
N ASN A 195 0.56 -8.02 25.57
CA ASN A 195 -0.32 -8.26 26.71
C ASN A 195 -0.76 -9.72 26.83
N HIS A 196 -0.96 -10.42 25.70
CA HIS A 196 -1.23 -11.86 25.72
C HIS A 196 0.00 -12.70 26.09
N HIS A 197 1.22 -12.18 25.92
CA HIS A 197 2.44 -12.79 26.45
C HIS A 197 2.53 -12.68 27.99
N GLU A 198 2.23 -11.51 28.56
CA GLU A 198 2.29 -11.28 30.01
C GLU A 198 1.24 -12.07 30.81
N VAL A 199 0.03 -12.21 30.24
CA VAL A 199 -1.03 -13.06 30.82
C VAL A 199 -0.62 -14.54 30.82
N SER A 200 0.18 -14.97 29.84
CA SER A 200 0.71 -16.33 29.76
C SER A 200 1.90 -16.58 30.70
N CYS A 201 2.62 -15.53 31.10
CA CYS A 201 3.80 -15.59 31.97
C CYS A 201 3.52 -15.30 33.45
N SER A 202 2.30 -14.89 33.82
CA SER A 202 1.94 -14.73 35.23
C SER A 202 1.80 -16.11 35.90
N PRO A 203 2.68 -16.50 36.84
CA PRO A 203 2.45 -17.69 37.64
C PRO A 203 1.23 -17.41 38.52
N GLY A 204 0.25 -18.31 38.49
CA GLY A 204 -0.94 -18.20 39.33
C GLY A 204 -0.58 -17.88 40.78
N SER A 205 -1.18 -16.83 41.32
CA SER A 205 -1.38 -16.67 42.76
C SER A 205 -2.64 -17.43 43.17
#